data_AF-A0A2G6WND0-F1
#
_entry.id   AF-A0A2G6WND0-F1
#
_cell.length_a   1.000
_cell.length_b   1.000
_cell.length_c   1.000
_cell.angle_alpha   90.00
_cell.angle_beta   90.00
_cell.angle_gamma   90.00
#
_symmetry.space_group_name_H-M   'P 1'
#
loop_
_entity.id
_entity.type
_entity.pdbx_description
1 polymer ?
#
loop_
_entity_poly.entity_id
_entity_poly.type
_entity_poly.pdbx_seq_one_letter_code
_entity_poly.pdbx_strand_id
1 'polypeptide(L)'
;MKKIFTLFCLSFFLFAQAQEYSSSNIHSHNDYAGALPFYGAYSNETGVIEADVFLVNNELFVSHTSKEIVMHNTLKSLYLEPLSSKLKSLEGKVYQSGKPLILMIDIKSDADSTLKLIVQQLKAFPEIISNKNIKIVISGNRPLPSQYTNYPEFIYFDGRLNENYTAEQLARVEMISEDLKEFTVWNGKGVLTQEDLEKIQSTIKKVHSQNKKIRFWGTQDNVNTWMTLMNLKVDFIGTDNVSELTHFINNIKSTFYQNTEFHQAYVPKNTSAFTKKKPKNVILLIGDGMGLTQIYAGYTANKGQLSLFNIPTQGLSITKASNSYITDSAAGATAMATGHKTNNRFISVDENGKPLELITQQLAARNYKTAVISAGNITDATPAAFYAHQPERSYSEPIANDFLANPSDILIGGGKNEFKSRKDGKDLSKILTERGYTFLDKFNSLDTIKNSKFIVLDDAAVVSMKDGRGDFLTKSFAKATSTLLKSKNPFFIMAEGAQIDYGGHRNNVEYVVREMLDFDKLVGQAMEFVDNNPETLLIVTADHETGGLSLIDGSIEKGYVHGSFSTNDHTAVPVPVFAYGAGAQNFMGVYQNTEIYSRIIKALSIK
;
A
#
# COMPACT_ATOMS: atom_id res chain seq x y z
N MET A 1 -42.05 1.56 49.51
CA MET A 1 -40.96 0.71 49.01
C MET A 1 -41.39 0.07 47.70
N LYS A 2 -41.08 0.68 46.55
CA LYS A 2 -41.32 0.09 45.22
C LYS A 2 -40.00 -0.53 44.75
N LYS A 3 -39.99 -1.85 44.56
CA LYS A 3 -38.85 -2.59 44.01
C LYS A 3 -38.78 -2.33 42.50
N ILE A 4 -37.72 -1.66 42.07
CA ILE A 4 -37.36 -1.52 40.65
C ILE A 4 -36.57 -2.78 40.28
N PHE A 5 -37.11 -3.58 39.36
CA PHE A 5 -36.37 -4.65 38.70
C PHE A 5 -35.56 -4.03 37.56
N THR A 6 -34.24 -3.99 37.71
CA THR A 6 -33.33 -3.60 36.63
C THR A 6 -33.13 -4.80 35.72
N LEU A 7 -33.72 -4.77 34.53
CA LEU A 7 -33.50 -5.77 33.48
C LEU A 7 -32.12 -5.49 32.85
N PHE A 8 -31.16 -6.37 33.08
CA PHE A 8 -29.84 -6.31 32.46
C PHE A 8 -29.96 -6.87 31.03
N CYS A 9 -30.24 -6.01 30.05
CA CYS A 9 -30.13 -6.36 28.64
C CYS A 9 -28.66 -6.50 28.26
N LEU A 10 -28.14 -7.73 28.27
CA LEU A 10 -26.88 -8.08 27.62
C LEU A 10 -27.11 -8.06 26.10
N SER A 11 -26.95 -6.89 25.48
CA SER A 11 -26.85 -6.78 24.03
C SER A 11 -25.49 -7.32 23.59
N PHE A 12 -25.44 -8.61 23.23
CA PHE A 12 -24.36 -9.17 22.43
C PHE A 12 -24.40 -8.49 21.05
N PHE A 13 -23.56 -7.46 20.88
CA PHE A 13 -23.20 -6.99 19.54
C PHE A 13 -22.38 -8.10 18.87
N LEU A 14 -23.06 -8.94 18.09
CA LEU A 14 -22.40 -9.76 17.07
C LEU A 14 -21.84 -8.77 16.04
N PHE A 15 -20.57 -8.38 16.22
CA PHE A 15 -19.81 -7.82 15.13
C PHE A 15 -19.78 -8.87 14.02
N ALA A 16 -20.47 -8.62 12.91
CA ALA A 16 -20.25 -9.38 11.69
C ALA A 16 -18.78 -9.22 11.34
N GLN A 17 -17.97 -10.25 11.62
CA GLN A 17 -16.57 -10.25 11.21
C GLN A 17 -16.53 -10.12 9.69
N ALA A 18 -15.71 -9.19 9.20
CA ALA A 18 -15.43 -9.11 7.78
C ALA A 18 -14.82 -10.46 7.34
N GLN A 19 -15.32 -11.03 6.24
CA GLN A 19 -14.70 -12.22 5.65
C GLN A 19 -13.26 -11.88 5.24
N GLU A 20 -12.30 -12.54 5.87
CA GLU A 20 -10.90 -12.51 5.47
C GLU A 20 -10.64 -13.56 4.39
N TYR A 21 -9.89 -13.17 3.37
CA TYR A 21 -9.53 -14.06 2.27
C TYR A 21 -8.14 -14.64 2.48
N SER A 22 -7.99 -15.92 2.17
CA SER A 22 -6.73 -16.66 2.17
C SER A 22 -6.69 -17.63 0.99
N SER A 23 -5.60 -18.37 0.82
CA SER A 23 -5.54 -19.45 -0.19
C SER A 23 -6.67 -20.48 -0.04
N SER A 24 -7.24 -20.64 1.16
CA SER A 24 -8.42 -21.50 1.40
C SER A 24 -9.70 -21.05 0.68
N ASN A 25 -9.73 -19.83 0.15
CA ASN A 25 -10.84 -19.30 -0.65
C ASN A 25 -10.60 -19.46 -2.16
N ILE A 26 -9.46 -20.01 -2.57
CA ILE A 26 -9.14 -20.22 -3.98
C ILE A 26 -9.74 -21.55 -4.44
N HIS A 27 -10.46 -21.47 -5.56
CA HIS A 27 -10.91 -22.61 -6.32
C HIS A 27 -10.03 -22.74 -7.56
N SER A 28 -9.15 -23.75 -7.57
CA SER A 28 -8.32 -24.07 -8.72
C SER A 28 -9.18 -24.73 -9.79
N HIS A 29 -9.69 -23.90 -10.69
CA HIS A 29 -10.52 -24.32 -11.80
C HIS A 29 -9.63 -24.93 -12.90
N ASN A 30 -10.16 -25.94 -13.61
CA ASN A 30 -9.41 -26.64 -14.66
C ASN A 30 -7.98 -27.04 -14.26
N ASP A 31 -7.74 -27.43 -13.00
CA ASP A 31 -6.38 -27.67 -12.47
C ASP A 31 -5.58 -28.66 -13.34
N TYR A 32 -6.27 -29.63 -13.91
CA TYR A 32 -5.73 -30.65 -14.82
C TYR A 32 -5.17 -30.10 -16.14
N ALA A 33 -5.53 -28.88 -16.53
CA ALA A 33 -4.97 -28.19 -17.70
C ALA A 33 -3.64 -27.48 -17.39
N GLY A 34 -3.30 -27.32 -16.10
CA GLY A 34 -2.05 -26.74 -15.67
C GLY A 34 -0.84 -27.61 -16.00
N ALA A 35 0.36 -27.00 -15.99
CA ALA A 35 1.61 -27.71 -16.29
C ALA A 35 1.94 -28.83 -15.26
N LEU A 36 1.43 -28.71 -14.04
CA LEU A 36 1.62 -29.67 -12.95
C LEU A 36 0.27 -29.92 -12.26
N PRO A 37 -0.60 -30.76 -12.84
CA PRO A 37 -1.88 -31.13 -12.23
C PRO A 37 -1.71 -31.56 -10.78
N PHE A 38 -2.66 -31.17 -9.94
CA PHE A 38 -2.66 -31.28 -8.48
C PHE A 38 -1.58 -30.44 -7.79
N TYR A 39 -0.32 -30.55 -8.20
CA TYR A 39 0.82 -29.93 -7.49
C TYR A 39 0.83 -28.40 -7.57
N GLY A 40 0.35 -27.82 -8.67
CA GLY A 40 0.22 -26.36 -8.82
C GLY A 40 -0.70 -25.77 -7.74
N ALA A 41 -1.91 -26.29 -7.64
CA ALA A 41 -2.87 -25.87 -6.61
C ALA A 41 -2.43 -26.28 -5.19
N TYR A 42 -1.95 -27.50 -5.02
CA TYR A 42 -1.53 -28.03 -3.72
C TYR A 42 -0.37 -27.22 -3.11
N SER A 43 0.62 -26.82 -3.91
CA SER A 43 1.76 -26.02 -3.42
C SER A 43 1.38 -24.59 -3.01
N ASN A 44 0.27 -24.08 -3.53
CA ASN A 44 -0.34 -22.82 -3.11
C ASN A 44 -1.34 -23.00 -1.96
N GLU A 45 -1.52 -24.22 -1.45
CA GLU A 45 -2.48 -24.58 -0.40
C GLU A 45 -3.90 -24.06 -0.66
N THR A 46 -4.42 -24.29 -1.87
CA THR A 46 -5.77 -23.84 -2.25
C THR A 46 -6.86 -24.56 -1.47
N GLY A 47 -8.02 -23.91 -1.35
CA GLY A 47 -9.19 -24.50 -0.69
C GLY A 47 -9.90 -25.57 -1.51
N VAL A 48 -9.95 -25.40 -2.83
CA VAL A 48 -10.58 -26.35 -3.76
C VAL A 48 -9.65 -26.68 -4.91
N ILE A 49 -9.57 -27.96 -5.26
CA ILE A 49 -8.91 -28.47 -6.46
C ILE A 49 -9.98 -29.22 -7.28
N GLU A 50 -10.18 -28.79 -8.53
CA GLU A 50 -11.20 -29.37 -9.42
C GLU A 50 -10.60 -30.34 -10.44
N ALA A 51 -11.29 -31.46 -10.66
CA ALA A 51 -11.01 -32.41 -11.73
C ALA A 51 -12.29 -32.72 -12.53
N ASP A 52 -12.26 -32.48 -13.84
CA ASP A 52 -13.32 -32.87 -14.77
C ASP A 52 -13.17 -34.35 -15.14
N VAL A 53 -14.18 -35.17 -14.87
CA VAL A 53 -14.08 -36.63 -14.99
C VAL A 53 -15.08 -37.21 -15.99
N PHE A 54 -14.55 -38.08 -16.86
CA PHE A 54 -15.30 -38.91 -17.78
C PHE A 54 -15.13 -40.41 -17.45
N LEU A 55 -16.25 -41.13 -17.39
CA LEU A 55 -16.26 -42.58 -17.38
C LEU A 55 -16.13 -43.14 -18.81
N VAL A 56 -15.03 -43.84 -19.10
CA VAL A 56 -14.82 -44.52 -20.38
C VAL A 56 -14.26 -45.91 -20.11
N ASN A 57 -14.87 -46.95 -20.69
CA ASN A 57 -14.41 -48.35 -20.56
C ASN A 57 -14.11 -48.79 -19.12
N ASN A 58 -14.96 -48.38 -18.17
CA ASN A 58 -14.83 -48.68 -16.73
C ASN A 58 -13.57 -48.09 -16.07
N GLU A 59 -13.07 -46.96 -16.57
CA GLU A 59 -12.00 -46.14 -15.97
C GLU A 59 -12.42 -44.65 -15.95
N LEU A 60 -11.84 -43.88 -15.02
CA LEU A 60 -12.13 -42.46 -14.79
C LEU A 60 -11.02 -41.58 -15.36
N PHE A 61 -11.24 -41.02 -16.54
CA PHE A 61 -10.29 -40.12 -17.20
C PHE A 61 -10.55 -38.67 -16.82
N VAL A 62 -9.48 -37.89 -16.68
CA VAL A 62 -9.55 -36.44 -16.43
C VAL A 62 -9.33 -35.69 -17.73
N SER A 63 -10.30 -34.90 -18.14
CA SER A 63 -10.22 -34.09 -19.36
C SER A 63 -11.34 -33.05 -19.41
N HIS A 64 -11.14 -31.96 -20.17
CA HIS A 64 -12.17 -30.95 -20.40
C HIS A 64 -13.26 -31.46 -21.34
N THR A 65 -12.86 -32.18 -22.40
CA THR A 65 -13.79 -32.78 -23.36
C THR A 65 -13.44 -34.24 -23.63
N SER A 66 -14.43 -35.03 -24.05
CA SER A 66 -14.21 -36.45 -24.38
C SER A 66 -13.21 -36.67 -25.53
N LYS A 67 -12.97 -35.65 -26.37
CA LYS A 67 -12.02 -35.72 -27.50
C LYS A 67 -10.56 -35.54 -27.06
N GLU A 68 -10.34 -34.97 -25.88
CA GLU A 68 -9.02 -34.63 -25.32
C GLU A 68 -8.56 -35.64 -24.27
N ILE A 69 -9.24 -36.78 -24.16
CA ILE A 69 -8.87 -37.83 -23.20
C ILE A 69 -7.49 -38.40 -23.55
N VAL A 70 -6.61 -38.36 -22.56
CA VAL A 70 -5.29 -38.98 -22.59
C VAL A 70 -5.30 -40.20 -21.69
N MET A 71 -4.93 -41.37 -22.22
CA MET A 71 -5.12 -42.68 -21.57
C MET A 71 -4.40 -42.85 -20.22
N HIS A 72 -3.41 -42.02 -19.89
CA HIS A 72 -2.72 -42.06 -18.59
C HIS A 72 -3.19 -40.99 -17.60
N ASN A 73 -4.05 -40.06 -18.03
CA ASN A 73 -4.61 -38.99 -17.21
C ASN A 73 -5.91 -39.49 -16.57
N THR A 74 -5.78 -40.23 -15.47
CA THR A 74 -6.91 -40.74 -14.71
C THR A 74 -7.09 -39.94 -13.42
N LEU A 75 -8.29 -39.96 -12.85
CA LEU A 75 -8.55 -39.35 -11.54
C LEU A 75 -7.59 -39.91 -10.49
N LYS A 76 -7.34 -41.22 -10.57
CA LYS A 76 -6.43 -41.93 -9.69
C LYS A 76 -4.99 -41.41 -9.80
N SER A 77 -4.43 -41.38 -11.01
CA SER A 77 -3.02 -41.03 -11.24
C SER A 77 -2.73 -39.55 -11.00
N LEU A 78 -3.66 -38.66 -11.36
CA LEU A 78 -3.45 -37.21 -11.25
C LEU A 78 -3.79 -36.64 -9.87
N TYR A 79 -4.74 -37.24 -9.13
CA TYR A 79 -5.24 -36.63 -7.88
C TYR A 79 -5.18 -37.55 -6.68
N LEU A 80 -5.71 -38.77 -6.76
CA LEU A 80 -5.84 -39.63 -5.58
C LEU A 80 -4.48 -40.17 -5.10
N GLU A 81 -3.64 -40.66 -6.00
CA GLU A 81 -2.30 -41.14 -5.66
C GLU A 81 -1.38 -40.00 -5.16
N PRO A 82 -1.32 -38.84 -5.82
CA PRO A 82 -0.58 -37.68 -5.29
C PRO A 82 -1.06 -37.21 -3.92
N LEU A 83 -2.37 -37.09 -3.70
CA LEU A 83 -2.94 -36.69 -2.42
C LEU A 83 -2.64 -37.70 -1.31
N SER A 84 -2.82 -39.00 -1.59
CA SER A 84 -2.43 -40.08 -0.68
C SER A 84 -0.95 -40.02 -0.30
N SER A 85 -0.08 -39.82 -1.29
CA SER A 85 1.37 -39.68 -1.07
C SER A 85 1.68 -38.50 -0.15
N LYS A 86 1.03 -37.35 -0.37
CA LYS A 86 1.20 -36.16 0.46
C LYS A 86 0.72 -36.36 1.90
N LEU A 87 -0.46 -36.95 2.09
CA LEU A 87 -0.96 -37.28 3.43
C LEU A 87 0.01 -38.19 4.19
N LYS A 88 0.55 -39.22 3.54
CA LYS A 88 1.54 -40.11 4.15
C LYS A 88 2.82 -39.36 4.54
N SER A 89 3.29 -38.46 3.67
CA SER A 89 4.49 -37.66 3.94
C SER A 89 4.30 -36.60 5.04
N LEU A 90 3.05 -36.20 5.31
CA LEU A 90 2.70 -35.15 6.28
C LEU A 90 1.95 -35.70 7.51
N GLU A 91 2.10 -36.99 7.80
CA GLU A 91 1.50 -37.65 8.97
C GLU A 91 -0.02 -37.41 9.08
N GLY A 92 -0.72 -37.43 7.95
CA GLY A 92 -2.16 -37.23 7.85
C GLY A 92 -2.62 -35.77 7.71
N LYS A 93 -1.72 -34.79 7.77
CA LYS A 93 -2.06 -33.40 7.42
C LYS A 93 -2.19 -33.24 5.90
N VAL A 94 -3.22 -32.51 5.47
CA VAL A 94 -3.45 -32.20 4.06
C VAL A 94 -2.41 -31.22 3.54
N TYR A 95 -2.18 -30.14 4.30
CA TYR A 95 -1.17 -29.12 4.01
C TYR A 95 -0.27 -28.94 5.24
N GLN A 96 0.91 -28.34 5.04
CA GLN A 96 1.81 -28.02 6.16
C GLN A 96 1.15 -27.05 7.14
N SER A 97 0.39 -26.09 6.63
CA SER A 97 -0.40 -25.15 7.43
C SER A 97 -1.58 -25.78 8.19
N GLY A 98 -1.97 -27.02 7.86
CA GLY A 98 -3.13 -27.68 8.42
C GLY A 98 -4.49 -27.22 7.86
N LYS A 99 -4.50 -26.39 6.80
CA LYS A 99 -5.73 -25.97 6.11
C LYS A 99 -6.50 -27.18 5.53
N PRO A 100 -7.83 -27.09 5.41
CA PRO A 100 -8.64 -28.12 4.75
C PRO A 100 -8.53 -28.05 3.23
N LEU A 101 -8.88 -29.15 2.55
CA LEU A 101 -8.98 -29.26 1.10
C LEU A 101 -10.33 -29.83 0.70
N ILE A 102 -10.93 -29.25 -0.33
CA ILE A 102 -12.02 -29.84 -1.08
C ILE A 102 -11.44 -30.37 -2.38
N LEU A 103 -11.55 -31.68 -2.60
CA LEU A 103 -11.35 -32.27 -3.92
C LEU A 103 -12.71 -32.27 -4.62
N MET A 104 -12.90 -31.35 -5.56
CA MET A 104 -14.11 -31.27 -6.37
C MET A 104 -13.94 -32.16 -7.60
N ILE A 105 -14.87 -33.09 -7.79
CA ILE A 105 -14.92 -33.97 -8.95
C ILE A 105 -16.16 -33.57 -9.77
N ASP A 106 -15.93 -32.91 -10.91
CA ASP A 106 -16.99 -32.50 -11.82
C ASP A 106 -17.23 -33.59 -12.85
N ILE A 107 -18.39 -34.25 -12.77
CA ILE A 107 -18.70 -35.39 -13.64
C ILE A 107 -19.23 -34.88 -14.98
N LYS A 108 -18.58 -35.26 -16.08
CA LYS A 108 -19.01 -34.92 -17.45
C LYS A 108 -19.79 -36.04 -18.15
N SER A 109 -19.70 -37.28 -17.64
CA SER A 109 -20.44 -38.46 -18.10
C SER A 109 -21.73 -38.69 -17.29
N ASP A 110 -22.38 -39.85 -17.45
CA ASP A 110 -23.56 -40.22 -16.67
C ASP A 110 -23.28 -40.22 -15.16
N ALA A 111 -24.14 -39.58 -14.37
CA ALA A 111 -23.90 -39.30 -12.96
C ALA A 111 -23.78 -40.58 -12.12
N ASP A 112 -24.76 -41.48 -12.20
CA ASP A 112 -24.87 -42.63 -11.29
C ASP A 112 -23.77 -43.66 -11.55
N SER A 113 -23.51 -44.00 -12.83
CA SER A 113 -22.46 -44.95 -13.20
C SER A 113 -21.06 -44.43 -12.89
N THR A 114 -20.81 -43.15 -13.14
CA THR A 114 -19.52 -42.51 -12.86
C THR A 114 -19.27 -42.40 -11.35
N LEU A 115 -20.26 -41.93 -10.59
CA LEU A 115 -20.14 -41.78 -9.14
C LEU A 115 -19.96 -43.12 -8.41
N LYS A 116 -20.59 -44.20 -8.91
CA LYS A 116 -20.34 -45.55 -8.40
C LYS A 116 -18.87 -45.94 -8.51
N LEU A 117 -18.22 -45.66 -9.65
CA LEU A 117 -16.80 -45.95 -9.85
C LEU A 117 -15.90 -45.00 -9.04
N ILE A 118 -16.26 -43.72 -8.90
CA ILE A 118 -15.55 -42.76 -8.03
C ILE A 118 -15.52 -43.29 -6.59
N VAL A 119 -16.67 -43.70 -6.05
CA VAL A 119 -16.77 -44.29 -4.70
C VAL A 119 -15.93 -45.56 -4.58
N GLN A 120 -15.92 -46.41 -5.62
CA GLN A 120 -15.09 -47.61 -5.64
C GLN A 120 -13.59 -47.27 -5.59
N GLN A 121 -13.11 -46.31 -6.38
CA GLN A 121 -11.70 -45.91 -6.36
C GLN A 121 -11.31 -45.24 -5.03
N LEU A 122 -12.14 -44.35 -4.49
CA LEU A 122 -11.89 -43.68 -3.20
C LEU A 122 -11.78 -44.65 -2.03
N LYS A 123 -12.53 -45.76 -2.03
CA LYS A 123 -12.40 -46.82 -1.00
C LYS A 123 -11.02 -47.49 -0.98
N ALA A 124 -10.25 -47.40 -2.06
CA ALA A 124 -8.86 -47.87 -2.08
C ALA A 124 -7.89 -46.90 -1.37
N PHE A 125 -8.35 -45.72 -0.96
CA PHE A 125 -7.58 -44.69 -0.27
C PHE A 125 -8.24 -44.32 1.07
N PRO A 126 -8.27 -45.23 2.06
CA PRO A 126 -8.91 -44.99 3.36
C PRO A 126 -8.41 -43.72 4.04
N GLU A 127 -7.12 -43.38 3.89
CA GLU A 127 -6.50 -42.18 4.43
C GLU A 127 -7.06 -40.86 3.88
N ILE A 128 -7.64 -40.88 2.67
CA ILE A 128 -8.32 -39.72 2.09
C ILE A 128 -9.73 -39.61 2.68
N ILE A 129 -10.51 -40.69 2.61
CA ILE A 129 -11.93 -40.68 3.00
C ILE A 129 -12.16 -40.59 4.52
N SER A 130 -11.18 -40.97 5.35
CA SER A 130 -11.26 -40.81 6.81
C SER A 130 -10.71 -39.46 7.30
N ASN A 131 -10.13 -38.65 6.42
CA ASN A 131 -9.51 -37.38 6.81
C ASN A 131 -10.57 -36.29 6.98
N LYS A 132 -10.73 -35.79 8.21
CA LYS A 132 -11.73 -34.74 8.53
C LYS A 132 -11.47 -33.40 7.84
N ASN A 133 -10.23 -33.17 7.38
CA ASN A 133 -9.84 -31.96 6.67
C ASN A 133 -9.95 -32.12 5.14
N ILE A 134 -10.42 -33.26 4.64
CA ILE A 134 -10.69 -33.47 3.22
C ILE A 134 -12.18 -33.65 3.03
N LYS A 135 -12.74 -32.97 2.04
CA LYS A 135 -14.09 -33.23 1.54
C LYS A 135 -14.05 -33.59 0.06
N ILE A 136 -14.75 -34.64 -0.30
CA ILE A 136 -14.97 -35.01 -1.71
C ILE A 136 -16.30 -34.42 -2.13
N VAL A 137 -16.29 -33.49 -3.08
CA VAL A 137 -17.49 -32.78 -3.52
C VAL A 137 -17.77 -33.12 -4.98
N ILE A 138 -18.97 -33.62 -5.27
CA ILE A 138 -19.39 -33.96 -6.63
C ILE A 138 -20.10 -32.77 -7.28
N SER A 139 -19.62 -32.33 -8.43
CA SER A 139 -20.24 -31.32 -9.28
C SER A 139 -20.54 -31.86 -10.69
N GLY A 140 -20.90 -31.00 -11.63
CA GLY A 140 -21.29 -31.39 -12.99
C GLY A 140 -22.59 -32.19 -13.03
N ASN A 141 -22.58 -33.31 -13.76
CA ASN A 141 -23.66 -34.29 -13.77
C ASN A 141 -23.70 -35.04 -12.43
N ARG A 142 -24.73 -34.76 -11.64
CA ARG A 142 -24.91 -35.36 -10.31
C ARG A 142 -26.30 -35.97 -10.15
N PRO A 143 -26.48 -36.94 -9.24
CA PRO A 143 -27.78 -37.51 -8.91
C PRO A 143 -28.75 -36.44 -8.40
N LEU A 144 -30.05 -36.75 -8.37
CA LEU A 144 -31.04 -35.85 -7.78
C LEU A 144 -30.79 -35.71 -6.26
N PRO A 145 -31.13 -34.56 -5.64
CA PRO A 145 -30.97 -34.36 -4.20
C PRO A 145 -31.64 -35.45 -3.33
N SER A 146 -32.75 -36.03 -3.80
CA SER A 146 -33.44 -37.15 -3.14
C SER A 146 -32.60 -38.42 -3.02
N GLN A 147 -31.52 -38.54 -3.80
CA GLN A 147 -30.62 -39.69 -3.81
C GLN A 147 -29.32 -39.44 -3.02
N TYR A 148 -29.06 -38.22 -2.53
CA TYR A 148 -27.79 -37.89 -1.85
C TYR A 148 -27.50 -38.79 -0.63
N THR A 149 -28.54 -39.19 0.10
CA THR A 149 -28.42 -40.07 1.27
C THR A 149 -28.08 -41.53 0.92
N ASN A 150 -28.19 -41.93 -0.35
CA ASN A 150 -27.80 -43.26 -0.82
C ASN A 150 -26.28 -43.42 -0.96
N TYR A 151 -25.53 -42.31 -0.93
CA TYR A 151 -24.08 -42.30 -1.10
C TYR A 151 -23.34 -42.25 0.24
N PRO A 152 -22.13 -42.84 0.35
CA PRO A 152 -21.34 -42.84 1.59
C PRO A 152 -21.15 -41.44 2.19
N GLU A 153 -21.08 -41.34 3.52
CA GLU A 153 -21.05 -40.05 4.24
C GLU A 153 -19.88 -39.12 3.86
N PHE A 154 -18.78 -39.67 3.34
CA PHE A 154 -17.63 -38.89 2.87
C PHE A 154 -17.87 -38.19 1.51
N ILE A 155 -19.00 -38.45 0.84
CA ILE A 155 -19.40 -37.80 -0.42
C ILE A 155 -20.33 -36.63 -0.12
N TYR A 156 -19.91 -35.45 -0.55
CA TYR A 156 -20.68 -34.21 -0.56
C TYR A 156 -21.01 -33.79 -2.00
N PHE A 157 -21.91 -32.83 -2.14
CA PHE A 157 -22.39 -32.35 -3.44
C PHE A 157 -22.25 -30.83 -3.55
N ASP A 158 -21.97 -30.37 -4.75
CA ASP A 158 -22.15 -28.97 -5.15
C ASP A 158 -23.63 -28.74 -5.46
N GLY A 159 -24.25 -27.76 -4.82
CA GLY A 159 -25.67 -27.44 -4.96
C GLY A 159 -25.96 -26.48 -6.12
N ARG A 160 -27.24 -26.29 -6.44
CA ARG A 160 -27.76 -25.29 -7.41
C ARG A 160 -28.82 -24.42 -6.74
N LEU A 161 -28.95 -23.16 -7.17
CA LEU A 161 -29.89 -22.22 -6.56
C LEU A 161 -31.37 -22.52 -6.84
N ASN A 162 -31.64 -23.22 -7.95
CA ASN A 162 -32.98 -23.60 -8.38
C ASN A 162 -33.49 -24.92 -7.77
N GLU A 163 -32.68 -25.58 -6.94
CA GLU A 163 -33.04 -26.81 -6.23
C GLU A 163 -33.50 -26.48 -4.81
N ASN A 164 -34.54 -27.19 -4.34
CA ASN A 164 -35.01 -27.11 -2.96
C ASN A 164 -34.50 -28.34 -2.19
N TYR A 165 -33.84 -28.10 -1.07
CA TYR A 165 -33.27 -29.15 -0.22
C TYR A 165 -34.06 -29.30 1.07
N THR A 166 -34.31 -30.54 1.49
CA THR A 166 -34.61 -30.82 2.89
C THR A 166 -33.37 -30.59 3.75
N ALA A 167 -33.52 -30.49 5.08
CA ALA A 167 -32.37 -30.30 5.98
C ALA A 167 -31.31 -31.42 5.84
N GLU A 168 -31.76 -32.67 5.67
CA GLU A 168 -30.89 -33.84 5.48
C GLU A 168 -30.13 -33.77 4.14
N GLN A 169 -30.80 -33.36 3.06
CA GLN A 169 -30.18 -33.20 1.75
C GLN A 169 -29.18 -32.04 1.77
N LEU A 170 -29.56 -30.92 2.39
CA LEU A 170 -28.71 -29.74 2.53
C LEU A 170 -27.47 -30.05 3.37
N ALA A 171 -27.54 -30.95 4.36
CA ALA A 171 -26.38 -31.41 5.11
C ALA A 171 -25.32 -32.12 4.23
N ARG A 172 -25.74 -32.67 3.08
CA ARG A 172 -24.84 -33.28 2.08
C ARG A 172 -24.31 -32.28 1.04
N VAL A 173 -24.76 -31.02 1.06
CA VAL A 173 -24.29 -29.96 0.15
C VAL A 173 -23.14 -29.20 0.81
N GLU A 174 -21.97 -29.12 0.18
CA GLU A 174 -20.82 -28.38 0.72
C GLU A 174 -20.86 -26.90 0.37
N MET A 175 -21.16 -26.62 -0.89
CA MET A 175 -21.26 -25.28 -1.45
C MET A 175 -22.39 -25.25 -2.49
N ILE A 176 -22.82 -24.05 -2.88
CA ILE A 176 -23.76 -23.83 -3.98
C ILE A 176 -23.02 -23.04 -5.05
N SER A 177 -23.03 -23.56 -6.28
CA SER A 177 -22.39 -22.93 -7.43
C SER A 177 -23.42 -22.49 -8.46
N GLU A 178 -23.20 -21.34 -9.10
CA GLU A 178 -24.04 -20.84 -10.20
C GLU A 178 -23.21 -20.14 -11.28
N ASP A 179 -23.71 -20.11 -12.53
CA ASP A 179 -23.09 -19.29 -13.60
C ASP A 179 -23.31 -17.81 -13.26
N LEU A 180 -22.23 -17.02 -13.25
CA LEU A 180 -22.34 -15.58 -13.07
C LEU A 180 -23.21 -14.93 -14.17
N LYS A 181 -23.28 -15.54 -15.37
CA LYS A 181 -24.06 -15.04 -16.51
C LYS A 181 -25.56 -15.04 -16.28
N GLU A 182 -26.07 -15.82 -15.33
CA GLU A 182 -27.49 -15.77 -14.93
C GLU A 182 -27.84 -14.45 -14.25
N PHE A 183 -26.84 -13.71 -13.75
CA PHE A 183 -27.03 -12.47 -13.02
C PHE A 183 -26.58 -11.23 -13.78
N THR A 184 -25.58 -11.35 -14.65
CA THR A 184 -24.97 -10.19 -15.31
C THR A 184 -24.26 -10.55 -16.61
N VAL A 185 -24.21 -9.59 -17.53
CA VAL A 185 -23.36 -9.65 -18.75
C VAL A 185 -21.96 -9.06 -18.52
N TRP A 186 -21.63 -8.72 -17.27
CA TRP A 186 -20.36 -8.11 -16.90
C TRP A 186 -19.18 -9.01 -17.26
N ASN A 187 -18.23 -8.43 -18.00
CA ASN A 187 -17.07 -9.13 -18.55
C ASN A 187 -15.81 -8.90 -17.71
N GLY A 188 -15.95 -8.71 -16.40
CA GLY A 188 -14.82 -8.51 -15.50
C GLY A 188 -14.09 -7.17 -15.66
N LYS A 189 -14.60 -6.22 -16.45
CA LYS A 189 -14.02 -4.88 -16.62
C LYS A 189 -14.98 -3.79 -16.15
N GLY A 190 -14.44 -2.74 -15.53
CA GLY A 190 -15.26 -1.69 -14.91
C GLY A 190 -16.06 -2.23 -13.73
N VAL A 191 -17.12 -1.52 -13.36
CA VAL A 191 -17.99 -1.87 -12.22
C VAL A 191 -19.27 -2.56 -12.70
N LEU A 192 -19.84 -3.41 -11.83
CA LEU A 192 -21.18 -3.95 -12.02
C LEU A 192 -22.22 -2.82 -12.06
N THR A 193 -23.32 -3.04 -12.78
CA THR A 193 -24.49 -2.15 -12.67
C THR A 193 -25.09 -2.30 -11.27
N GLN A 194 -25.76 -1.25 -10.78
CA GLN A 194 -26.40 -1.29 -9.47
C GLN A 194 -27.45 -2.42 -9.37
N GLU A 195 -28.20 -2.66 -10.45
CA GLU A 195 -29.20 -3.71 -10.51
C GLU A 195 -28.57 -5.12 -10.41
N ASP A 196 -27.51 -5.38 -11.17
CA ASP A 196 -26.80 -6.67 -11.13
C ASP A 196 -26.14 -6.89 -9.77
N LEU A 197 -25.54 -5.83 -9.21
CA LEU A 197 -24.94 -5.85 -7.88
C LEU A 197 -25.96 -6.27 -6.82
N GLU A 198 -27.16 -5.68 -6.82
CA GLU A 198 -28.23 -6.01 -5.87
C GLU A 198 -28.73 -7.45 -6.03
N LYS A 199 -28.89 -7.93 -7.27
CA LYS A 199 -29.27 -9.34 -7.55
C LYS A 199 -28.23 -10.31 -6.99
N ILE A 200 -26.95 -10.09 -7.31
CA ILE A 200 -25.87 -10.97 -6.85
C ILE A 200 -25.77 -10.95 -5.31
N GLN A 201 -25.81 -9.76 -4.69
CA GLN A 201 -25.77 -9.64 -3.23
C GLN A 201 -26.95 -10.33 -2.55
N SER A 202 -28.16 -10.21 -3.10
CA SER A 202 -29.34 -10.90 -2.57
C SER A 202 -29.18 -12.42 -2.62
N THR A 203 -28.66 -12.94 -3.72
CA THR A 203 -28.36 -14.37 -3.90
C THR A 203 -27.32 -14.86 -2.90
N ILE A 204 -26.21 -14.14 -2.74
CA ILE A 204 -25.16 -14.46 -1.77
C ILE A 204 -25.74 -14.52 -0.36
N LYS A 205 -26.52 -13.50 0.05
CA LYS A 205 -27.21 -13.46 1.34
C LYS A 205 -28.15 -14.65 1.54
N LYS A 206 -28.90 -15.04 0.51
CA LYS A 206 -29.80 -16.21 0.54
C LYS A 206 -29.00 -17.50 0.80
N VAL A 207 -27.88 -17.72 0.11
CA VAL A 207 -27.02 -18.89 0.30
C VAL A 207 -26.39 -18.90 1.70
N HIS A 208 -25.84 -17.77 2.15
CA HIS A 208 -25.25 -17.64 3.49
C HIS A 208 -26.29 -17.86 4.59
N SER A 209 -27.55 -17.46 4.40
CA SER A 209 -28.63 -17.71 5.36
C SER A 209 -28.92 -19.21 5.61
N GLN A 210 -28.50 -20.07 4.69
CA GLN A 210 -28.60 -21.53 4.78
C GLN A 210 -27.31 -22.16 5.36
N ASN A 211 -26.39 -21.34 5.87
CA ASN A 211 -25.05 -21.74 6.32
C ASN A 211 -24.27 -22.52 5.25
N LYS A 212 -24.39 -22.06 3.99
CA LYS A 212 -23.67 -22.61 2.84
C LYS A 212 -22.75 -21.57 2.24
N LYS A 213 -21.69 -22.07 1.61
CA LYS A 213 -20.72 -21.28 0.84
C LYS A 213 -21.21 -21.13 -0.59
N ILE A 214 -20.87 -20.01 -1.23
CA ILE A 214 -21.19 -19.74 -2.63
C ILE A 214 -19.93 -19.63 -3.51
N ARG A 215 -20.02 -20.17 -4.73
CA ARG A 215 -19.06 -20.00 -5.82
C ARG A 215 -19.82 -19.51 -7.05
N PHE A 216 -19.24 -18.58 -7.81
CA PHE A 216 -19.69 -18.32 -9.17
C PHE A 216 -18.69 -18.90 -10.17
N TRP A 217 -19.19 -19.62 -11.18
CA TRP A 217 -18.40 -20.04 -12.34
C TRP A 217 -18.75 -19.17 -13.55
N GLY A 218 -18.03 -19.34 -14.66
CA GLY A 218 -18.18 -18.45 -15.84
C GLY A 218 -17.63 -17.03 -15.61
N THR A 219 -16.82 -16.85 -14.57
CA THR A 219 -16.15 -15.59 -14.23
C THR A 219 -14.96 -15.33 -15.14
N GLN A 220 -14.54 -14.07 -15.26
CA GLN A 220 -13.25 -13.75 -15.87
C GLN A 220 -12.11 -13.94 -14.86
N ASP A 221 -10.91 -14.23 -15.35
CA ASP A 221 -9.75 -14.50 -14.51
C ASP A 221 -8.78 -13.31 -14.52
N ASN A 222 -9.07 -12.31 -13.69
CA ASN A 222 -8.25 -11.11 -13.55
C ASN A 222 -8.52 -10.40 -12.21
N VAL A 223 -7.59 -9.52 -11.82
CA VAL A 223 -7.62 -8.77 -10.55
C VAL A 223 -8.95 -8.06 -10.27
N ASN A 224 -9.52 -7.35 -11.26
CA ASN A 224 -10.78 -6.63 -11.08
C ASN A 224 -11.94 -7.59 -10.76
N THR A 225 -11.95 -8.76 -11.41
CA THR A 225 -12.95 -9.81 -11.15
C THR A 225 -12.79 -10.40 -9.76
N TRP A 226 -11.57 -10.78 -9.38
CA TRP A 226 -11.30 -11.33 -8.06
C TRP A 226 -11.71 -10.35 -6.96
N MET A 227 -11.32 -9.08 -7.08
CA MET A 227 -11.67 -8.03 -6.12
C MET A 227 -13.17 -7.81 -6.01
N THR A 228 -13.87 -7.74 -7.15
CA THR A 228 -15.33 -7.54 -7.15
C THR A 228 -16.03 -8.69 -6.43
N LEU A 229 -15.65 -9.94 -6.71
CA LEU A 229 -16.23 -11.11 -6.05
C LEU A 229 -15.88 -11.16 -4.55
N MET A 230 -14.67 -10.75 -4.16
CA MET A 230 -14.28 -10.64 -2.75
C MET A 230 -15.05 -9.54 -2.00
N ASN A 231 -15.27 -8.39 -2.65
CA ASN A 231 -16.07 -7.29 -2.11
C ASN A 231 -17.54 -7.72 -1.94
N LEU A 232 -18.04 -8.58 -2.83
CA LEU A 232 -19.36 -9.19 -2.77
C LEU A 232 -19.51 -10.32 -1.74
N LYS A 233 -18.41 -10.77 -1.12
CA LYS A 233 -18.37 -11.87 -0.13
C LYS A 233 -18.66 -13.24 -0.73
N VAL A 234 -18.18 -13.49 -1.95
CA VAL A 234 -18.15 -14.83 -2.55
C VAL A 234 -17.12 -15.70 -1.80
N ASP A 235 -17.47 -16.93 -1.44
CA ASP A 235 -16.63 -17.78 -0.58
C ASP A 235 -15.44 -18.40 -1.32
N PHE A 236 -15.68 -18.84 -2.56
CA PHE A 236 -14.69 -19.47 -3.42
C PHE A 236 -14.52 -18.69 -4.73
N ILE A 237 -13.28 -18.23 -4.98
CA ILE A 237 -12.91 -17.50 -6.18
C ILE A 237 -12.26 -18.48 -7.16
N GLY A 238 -12.94 -18.73 -8.29
CA GLY A 238 -12.42 -19.55 -9.39
C GLY A 238 -11.29 -18.85 -10.13
N THR A 239 -10.21 -19.58 -10.40
CA THR A 239 -9.09 -19.11 -11.21
C THR A 239 -8.42 -20.28 -11.92
N ASP A 240 -7.93 -20.04 -13.14
CA ASP A 240 -7.00 -20.93 -13.84
C ASP A 240 -5.54 -20.52 -13.52
N ASN A 241 -5.32 -19.34 -12.93
CA ASN A 241 -4.02 -18.74 -12.58
C ASN A 241 -3.77 -18.73 -11.05
N VAL A 242 -3.79 -19.92 -10.43
CA VAL A 242 -3.70 -20.10 -8.97
C VAL A 242 -2.58 -19.31 -8.31
N SER A 243 -1.37 -19.34 -8.88
CA SER A 243 -0.21 -18.66 -8.29
C SER A 243 -0.40 -17.14 -8.24
N GLU A 244 -1.05 -16.56 -9.25
CA GLU A 244 -1.28 -15.12 -9.33
C GLU A 244 -2.33 -14.67 -8.31
N LEU A 245 -3.47 -15.38 -8.25
CA LEU A 245 -4.50 -15.09 -7.23
C LEU A 245 -3.98 -15.33 -5.80
N THR A 246 -3.14 -16.35 -5.58
CA THR A 246 -2.52 -16.60 -4.28
C THR A 246 -1.61 -15.44 -3.88
N HIS A 247 -0.78 -14.97 -4.81
CA HIS A 247 0.08 -13.80 -4.59
C HIS A 247 -0.75 -12.55 -4.30
N PHE A 248 -1.82 -12.32 -5.07
CA PHE A 248 -2.75 -11.22 -4.86
C PHE A 248 -3.34 -11.24 -3.44
N ILE A 249 -3.95 -12.36 -3.02
CA ILE A 249 -4.59 -12.51 -1.71
C ILE A 249 -3.58 -12.29 -0.57
N ASN A 250 -2.38 -12.88 -0.68
CA ASN A 250 -1.35 -12.75 0.36
C ASN A 250 -0.88 -11.30 0.54
N ASN A 251 -0.95 -10.48 -0.51
CA ASN A 251 -0.53 -9.09 -0.48
C ASN A 251 -1.64 -8.11 -0.07
N ILE A 252 -2.91 -8.52 0.04
CA ILE A 252 -4.01 -7.63 0.43
C ILE A 252 -3.68 -6.88 1.73
N LYS A 253 -3.09 -7.55 2.72
CA LYS A 253 -2.75 -6.93 4.01
C LYS A 253 -1.79 -5.74 3.90
N SER A 254 -0.85 -5.75 2.95
CA SER A 254 0.06 -4.61 2.73
C SER A 254 -0.49 -3.60 1.72
N THR A 255 -1.37 -4.04 0.82
CA THR A 255 -1.88 -3.23 -0.29
C THR A 255 -3.25 -2.61 -0.04
N PHE A 256 -3.93 -2.97 1.04
CA PHE A 256 -5.19 -2.37 1.47
C PHE A 256 -5.00 -1.57 2.76
N TYR A 257 -5.63 -0.40 2.84
CA TYR A 257 -5.74 0.35 4.08
C TYR A 257 -7.07 1.07 4.17
N GLN A 258 -7.74 0.95 5.32
CA GLN A 258 -8.88 1.78 5.69
C GLN A 258 -8.48 2.68 6.84
N ASN A 259 -8.50 3.99 6.58
CA ASN A 259 -8.20 4.98 7.59
C ASN A 259 -9.39 5.19 8.53
N THR A 260 -9.09 5.36 9.81
CA THR A 260 -10.07 5.64 10.87
C THR A 260 -9.88 7.01 11.52
N GLU A 261 -8.79 7.71 11.20
CA GLU A 261 -8.43 9.00 11.79
C GLU A 261 -8.34 10.07 10.69
N PHE A 262 -9.29 11.00 10.70
CA PHE A 262 -9.41 12.03 9.67
C PHE A 262 -8.96 13.39 10.22
N HIS A 263 -8.40 14.24 9.36
CA HIS A 263 -8.12 15.64 9.70
C HIS A 263 -8.78 16.60 8.72
N GLN A 264 -9.13 17.77 9.23
CA GLN A 264 -9.72 18.83 8.41
C GLN A 264 -8.64 19.46 7.53
N ALA A 265 -8.86 19.46 6.22
CA ALA A 265 -7.98 20.16 5.28
C ALA A 265 -8.04 21.67 5.49
N TYR A 266 -6.88 22.34 5.50
CA TYR A 266 -6.82 23.80 5.52
C TYR A 266 -7.24 24.38 4.18
N VAL A 267 -8.07 25.42 4.19
CA VAL A 267 -8.50 26.15 2.99
C VAL A 267 -7.86 27.54 2.97
N PRO A 268 -7.06 27.87 1.94
CA PRO A 268 -6.49 29.20 1.72
C PRO A 268 -7.50 30.34 1.88
N LYS A 269 -7.16 31.38 2.66
CA LYS A 269 -8.06 32.52 2.92
C LYS A 269 -7.83 33.71 1.99
N ASN A 270 -6.64 33.88 1.41
CA ASN A 270 -6.21 35.16 0.82
C ASN A 270 -5.54 35.07 -0.57
N THR A 271 -6.02 34.20 -1.47
CA THR A 271 -5.39 33.93 -2.79
C THR A 271 -5.14 35.18 -3.64
N SER A 272 -6.05 36.17 -3.62
CA SER A 272 -5.91 37.42 -4.41
C SER A 272 -4.83 38.37 -3.87
N ALA A 273 -4.51 38.29 -2.57
CA ALA A 273 -3.61 39.19 -1.88
C ALA A 273 -2.12 39.03 -2.28
N PHE A 274 -1.78 37.94 -2.99
CA PHE A 274 -0.40 37.60 -3.32
C PHE A 274 0.05 38.01 -4.73
N THR A 275 -0.89 38.25 -5.65
CA THR A 275 -0.62 38.46 -7.09
C THR A 275 0.33 39.62 -7.42
N LYS A 276 0.57 40.54 -6.47
CA LYS A 276 1.48 41.69 -6.62
C LYS A 276 2.62 41.71 -5.60
N LYS A 277 2.74 40.70 -4.73
CA LYS A 277 3.76 40.67 -3.68
C LYS A 277 4.99 39.91 -4.15
N LYS A 278 6.16 40.39 -3.71
CA LYS A 278 7.41 39.68 -3.84
C LYS A 278 7.68 38.91 -2.55
N PRO A 279 8.09 37.64 -2.60
CA PRO A 279 8.44 36.91 -1.40
C PRO A 279 9.71 37.49 -0.77
N LYS A 280 9.71 37.56 0.56
CA LYS A 280 10.88 37.70 1.42
C LYS A 280 11.29 36.37 2.02
N ASN A 281 10.31 35.54 2.36
CA ASN A 281 10.54 34.24 2.99
C ASN A 281 10.18 33.11 2.03
N VAL A 282 10.86 31.98 2.16
CA VAL A 282 10.58 30.77 1.37
C VAL A 282 10.46 29.57 2.29
N ILE A 283 9.45 28.75 2.03
CA ILE A 283 9.24 27.45 2.67
C ILE A 283 9.17 26.43 1.53
N LEU A 284 10.10 25.49 1.51
CA LEU A 284 10.14 24.35 0.61
C LEU A 284 9.80 23.09 1.41
N LEU A 285 8.67 22.47 1.09
CA LEU A 285 8.24 21.20 1.68
C LEU A 285 8.47 20.07 0.68
N ILE A 286 9.17 19.03 1.10
CA ILE A 286 9.46 17.85 0.27
C ILE A 286 8.80 16.62 0.88
N GLY A 287 7.86 16.01 0.18
CA GLY A 287 7.41 14.65 0.49
C GLY A 287 8.26 13.68 -0.30
N ASP A 288 9.21 12.99 0.34
CA ASP A 288 10.11 12.06 -0.36
C ASP A 288 9.29 10.91 -0.98
N GLY A 289 9.47 10.62 -2.26
CA GLY A 289 8.68 9.59 -2.97
C GLY A 289 7.19 9.95 -3.22
N MET A 290 6.77 11.19 -2.94
CA MET A 290 5.36 11.64 -2.99
C MET A 290 4.89 11.96 -4.43
N GLY A 291 4.66 10.90 -5.22
CA GLY A 291 3.97 11.01 -6.50
C GLY A 291 2.47 11.32 -6.38
N LEU A 292 1.81 11.51 -7.53
CA LEU A 292 0.38 11.85 -7.57
C LEU A 292 -0.51 10.75 -6.98
N THR A 293 -0.13 9.48 -7.11
CA THR A 293 -0.90 8.34 -6.60
C THR A 293 -0.78 8.20 -5.08
N GLN A 294 0.38 8.51 -4.50
CA GLN A 294 0.58 8.62 -3.05
C GLN A 294 -0.31 9.74 -2.47
N ILE A 295 -0.36 10.90 -3.14
CA ILE A 295 -1.23 12.01 -2.73
C ILE A 295 -2.71 11.60 -2.81
N TYR A 296 -3.14 11.00 -3.94
CA TYR A 296 -4.55 10.61 -4.11
C TYR A 296 -4.97 9.48 -3.16
N ALA A 297 -4.05 8.60 -2.76
CA ALA A 297 -4.27 7.64 -1.69
C ALA A 297 -4.58 8.34 -0.37
N GLY A 298 -3.79 9.35 0.01
CA GLY A 298 -4.08 10.22 1.16
C GLY A 298 -5.44 10.91 1.05
N TYR A 299 -5.76 11.49 -0.11
CA TYR A 299 -7.05 12.14 -0.36
C TYR A 299 -8.25 11.22 -0.15
N THR A 300 -8.18 10.01 -0.71
CA THR A 300 -9.22 9.00 -0.59
C THR A 300 -9.37 8.55 0.87
N ALA A 301 -8.24 8.25 1.53
CA ALA A 301 -8.22 7.84 2.93
C ALA A 301 -8.68 8.94 3.90
N ASN A 302 -8.53 10.21 3.54
CA ASN A 302 -9.02 11.35 4.32
C ASN A 302 -10.37 11.87 3.83
N LYS A 303 -11.20 10.99 3.26
CA LYS A 303 -12.59 11.27 2.86
C LYS A 303 -12.75 12.47 1.94
N GLY A 304 -11.83 12.60 0.98
CA GLY A 304 -11.93 13.59 -0.08
C GLY A 304 -11.44 14.97 0.35
N GLN A 305 -10.52 15.03 1.31
CA GLN A 305 -9.94 16.27 1.80
C GLN A 305 -8.42 16.16 1.91
N LEU A 306 -7.69 17.11 1.32
CA LEU A 306 -6.28 17.37 1.61
C LEU A 306 -6.04 18.89 1.55
N SER A 307 -5.23 19.38 2.48
CA SER A 307 -4.74 20.76 2.47
C SER A 307 -3.97 21.04 1.18
N LEU A 308 -3.15 20.09 0.72
CA LEU A 308 -2.38 20.17 -0.51
C LEU A 308 -3.25 20.44 -1.76
N PHE A 309 -4.39 19.77 -1.89
CA PHE A 309 -5.31 19.95 -3.03
C PHE A 309 -6.07 21.28 -3.02
N ASN A 310 -6.04 22.02 -1.91
CA ASN A 310 -6.59 23.38 -1.86
C ASN A 310 -5.61 24.43 -2.41
N ILE A 311 -4.38 24.06 -2.77
CA ILE A 311 -3.41 24.98 -3.38
C ILE A 311 -3.75 25.17 -4.87
N PRO A 312 -4.04 26.42 -5.32
CA PRO A 312 -4.50 26.66 -6.69
C PRO A 312 -3.39 26.63 -7.74
N THR A 313 -2.14 26.88 -7.37
CA THR A 313 -1.03 26.94 -8.34
C THR A 313 -0.30 25.60 -8.37
N GLN A 314 -0.27 24.98 -9.55
CA GLN A 314 0.23 23.62 -9.74
C GLN A 314 1.11 23.53 -10.99
N GLY A 315 2.10 22.63 -10.95
CA GLY A 315 3.00 22.29 -12.03
C GLY A 315 3.52 20.85 -11.90
N LEU A 316 4.41 20.44 -12.80
CA LEU A 316 5.07 19.12 -12.77
C LEU A 316 6.58 19.28 -12.90
N SER A 317 7.32 18.50 -12.11
CA SER A 317 8.77 18.48 -12.07
C SER A 317 9.33 17.18 -12.64
N ILE A 318 10.26 17.28 -13.59
CA ILE A 318 10.98 16.16 -14.20
C ILE A 318 12.24 15.90 -13.37
N THR A 319 12.36 14.67 -12.86
CA THR A 319 13.24 14.35 -11.73
C THR A 319 14.54 13.63 -12.09
N LYS A 320 14.71 13.13 -13.32
CA LYS A 320 15.87 12.32 -13.74
C LYS A 320 17.23 12.83 -13.23
N ALA A 321 18.16 11.93 -12.95
CA ALA A 321 19.55 12.28 -12.65
C ALA A 321 20.37 12.53 -13.92
N SER A 322 21.64 12.92 -13.76
CA SER A 322 22.57 13.07 -14.88
C SER A 322 22.90 11.73 -15.54
N ASN A 323 23.18 10.70 -14.73
CA ASN A 323 23.63 9.38 -15.17
C ASN A 323 22.52 8.32 -15.21
N SER A 324 21.28 8.67 -14.89
CA SER A 324 20.17 7.71 -14.80
C SER A 324 18.84 8.31 -15.22
N TYR A 325 18.01 7.46 -15.85
CA TYR A 325 16.62 7.79 -16.18
C TYR A 325 15.76 7.94 -14.91
N ILE A 326 16.04 7.14 -13.87
CA ILE A 326 15.39 7.17 -12.56
C ILE A 326 16.37 7.77 -11.56
N THR A 327 15.98 8.88 -10.92
CA THR A 327 16.80 9.53 -9.89
C THR A 327 16.72 8.80 -8.56
N ASP A 328 17.71 9.00 -7.70
CA ASP A 328 17.57 8.80 -6.26
C ASP A 328 17.35 10.14 -5.54
N SER A 329 17.03 10.08 -4.24
CA SER A 329 16.80 11.27 -3.40
C SER A 329 18.00 12.21 -3.36
N ALA A 330 19.23 11.69 -3.42
CA ALA A 330 20.45 12.50 -3.41
C ALA A 330 20.56 13.40 -4.64
N ALA A 331 20.46 12.83 -5.84
CA ALA A 331 20.48 13.63 -7.06
C ALA A 331 19.23 14.51 -7.19
N GLY A 332 18.06 14.01 -6.77
CA GLY A 332 16.79 14.73 -6.79
C GLY A 332 16.82 16.00 -5.94
N ALA A 333 17.25 15.87 -4.68
CA ALA A 333 17.39 16.98 -3.75
C ALA A 333 18.54 17.91 -4.12
N THR A 334 19.67 17.38 -4.60
CA THR A 334 20.80 18.20 -5.10
C THR A 334 20.35 19.14 -6.22
N ALA A 335 19.54 18.66 -7.15
CA ALA A 335 19.00 19.49 -8.22
C ALA A 335 18.16 20.66 -7.68
N MET A 336 17.33 20.43 -6.66
CA MET A 336 16.53 21.48 -6.02
C MET A 336 17.37 22.43 -5.15
N ALA A 337 18.44 21.93 -4.53
CA ALA A 337 19.30 22.71 -3.65
C ALA A 337 20.32 23.57 -4.39
N THR A 338 20.75 23.17 -5.58
CA THR A 338 21.86 23.81 -6.32
C THR A 338 21.47 24.34 -7.70
N GLY A 339 20.37 23.86 -8.28
CA GLY A 339 20.01 24.15 -9.67
C GLY A 339 20.80 23.36 -10.72
N HIS A 340 21.57 22.35 -10.31
CA HIS A 340 22.37 21.49 -11.20
C HIS A 340 21.96 20.03 -11.07
N LYS A 341 21.89 19.33 -12.21
CA LYS A 341 21.81 17.86 -12.20
C LYS A 341 23.14 17.28 -11.72
N THR A 342 23.08 16.11 -11.09
CA THR A 342 24.25 15.34 -10.69
C THR A 342 23.96 13.84 -10.82
N ASN A 343 24.97 13.03 -10.53
CA ASN A 343 24.87 11.57 -10.53
C ASN A 343 24.05 11.07 -9.33
N ASN A 344 23.34 9.96 -9.50
CA ASN A 344 22.70 9.30 -8.35
C ASN A 344 23.72 9.08 -7.21
N ARG A 345 23.25 9.19 -5.97
CA ARG A 345 24.02 9.10 -4.72
C ARG A 345 24.88 10.32 -4.39
N PHE A 346 25.08 11.27 -5.30
CA PHE A 346 25.89 12.46 -5.03
C PHE A 346 25.07 13.50 -4.26
N ILE A 347 25.67 14.07 -3.21
CA ILE A 347 25.10 15.10 -2.35
C ILE A 347 25.78 16.42 -2.69
N SER A 348 25.09 17.28 -3.43
CA SER A 348 25.47 18.67 -3.74
C SER A 348 26.90 18.86 -4.24
N VAL A 349 27.32 17.91 -5.06
CA VAL A 349 28.53 17.98 -5.89
C VAL A 349 28.13 17.79 -7.35
N ASP A 350 28.94 18.31 -8.27
CA ASP A 350 28.74 18.09 -9.70
C ASP A 350 29.08 16.63 -10.09
N GLU A 351 28.91 16.31 -11.38
CA GLU A 351 29.17 14.97 -11.91
C GLU A 351 30.61 14.47 -11.71
N ASN A 352 31.55 15.37 -11.41
CA ASN A 352 32.96 15.08 -11.12
C ASN A 352 33.29 15.09 -9.63
N GLY A 353 32.29 15.27 -8.75
CA GLY A 353 32.47 15.31 -7.30
C GLY A 353 32.92 16.67 -6.75
N LYS A 354 32.87 17.75 -7.56
CA LYS A 354 33.21 19.10 -7.09
C LYS A 354 32.03 19.74 -6.36
N PRO A 355 32.22 20.36 -5.18
CA PRO A 355 31.15 21.07 -4.48
C PRO A 355 30.43 22.12 -5.33
N LEU A 356 29.10 22.11 -5.28
CA LEU A 356 28.20 23.09 -5.89
C LEU A 356 27.66 24.03 -4.82
N GLU A 357 27.52 25.33 -5.11
CA GLU A 357 26.96 26.27 -4.13
C GLU A 357 25.48 25.93 -3.82
N LEU A 358 25.16 25.81 -2.54
CA LEU A 358 23.83 25.50 -2.03
C LEU A 358 22.98 26.77 -1.95
N ILE A 359 21.67 26.64 -2.16
CA ILE A 359 20.72 27.73 -1.89
C ILE A 359 20.81 28.25 -0.45
N THR A 360 21.06 27.37 0.53
CA THR A 360 21.22 27.75 1.93
C THR A 360 22.47 28.60 2.16
N GLN A 361 23.61 28.25 1.55
CA GLN A 361 24.84 29.05 1.58
C GLN A 361 24.61 30.42 0.93
N GLN A 362 24.03 30.41 -0.28
CA GLN A 362 23.79 31.61 -1.08
C GLN A 362 22.85 32.60 -0.37
N LEU A 363 21.81 32.09 0.30
CA LEU A 363 20.87 32.89 1.07
C LEU A 363 21.46 33.36 2.41
N ALA A 364 22.22 32.51 3.11
CA ALA A 364 22.91 32.89 4.34
C ALA A 364 23.91 34.03 4.11
N ALA A 365 24.64 34.03 2.98
CA ALA A 365 25.51 35.13 2.56
C ALA A 365 24.76 36.46 2.35
N ARG A 366 23.43 36.41 2.18
CA ARG A 366 22.52 37.56 2.07
C ARG A 366 21.75 37.81 3.37
N ASN A 367 22.26 37.31 4.49
CA ASN A 367 21.69 37.41 5.84
C ASN A 367 20.35 36.69 6.05
N TYR A 368 19.92 35.82 5.13
CA TYR A 368 18.76 34.99 5.39
C TYR A 368 19.04 34.06 6.56
N LYS A 369 18.00 33.77 7.33
CA LYS A 369 18.00 32.69 8.29
C LYS A 369 17.61 31.38 7.64
N THR A 370 18.26 30.28 7.98
CA THR A 370 18.01 28.98 7.33
C THR A 370 17.63 27.90 8.33
N ALA A 371 16.66 27.07 7.95
CA ALA A 371 16.26 25.88 8.70
C ALA A 371 16.17 24.65 7.80
N VAL A 372 16.65 23.52 8.29
CA VAL A 372 16.51 22.21 7.66
C VAL A 372 15.83 21.26 8.65
N ILE A 373 14.70 20.68 8.25
CA ILE A 373 13.86 19.81 9.09
C ILE A 373 13.59 18.52 8.32
N SER A 374 13.70 17.37 8.98
CA SER A 374 13.34 16.08 8.38
C SER A 374 12.63 15.19 9.38
N ALA A 375 11.48 14.62 9.01
CA ALA A 375 10.87 13.48 9.69
C ALA A 375 11.59 12.16 9.29
N GLY A 376 12.91 12.18 9.41
CA GLY A 376 13.86 11.19 8.96
C GLY A 376 15.23 11.43 9.58
N ASN A 377 16.26 10.73 9.11
CA ASN A 377 17.63 10.96 9.57
C ASN A 377 18.16 12.24 8.91
N ILE A 378 18.71 13.16 9.70
CA ILE A 378 19.18 14.45 9.17
C ILE A 378 20.37 14.33 8.22
N THR A 379 21.07 13.20 8.26
CA THR A 379 22.19 12.87 7.37
C THR A 379 21.77 12.05 6.15
N ASP A 380 20.47 11.74 6.00
CA ASP A 380 19.96 11.18 4.76
C ASP A 380 19.97 12.23 3.64
N ALA A 381 19.80 11.75 2.42
CA ALA A 381 20.12 12.48 1.22
C ALA A 381 19.38 13.81 1.05
N THR A 382 18.06 13.81 1.25
CA THR A 382 17.23 15.00 1.04
C THR A 382 17.62 16.15 1.96
N PRO A 383 17.73 15.99 3.30
CA PRO A 383 18.24 17.06 4.16
C PRO A 383 19.71 17.36 3.93
N ALA A 384 20.55 16.34 3.71
CA ALA A 384 21.98 16.52 3.47
C ALA A 384 22.27 17.40 2.25
N ALA A 385 21.48 17.31 1.18
CA ALA A 385 21.66 18.14 -0.02
C ALA A 385 21.59 19.66 0.28
N PHE A 386 20.96 20.07 1.38
CA PHE A 386 20.85 21.48 1.76
C PHE A 386 21.94 21.96 2.73
N TYR A 387 22.92 21.13 3.11
CA TYR A 387 24.07 21.57 3.92
C TYR A 387 25.42 20.86 3.67
N ALA A 388 25.45 19.70 3.01
CA ALA A 388 26.66 18.89 2.84
C ALA A 388 27.14 18.82 1.39
N HIS A 389 28.38 18.41 1.17
CA HIS A 389 28.96 18.14 -0.15
C HIS A 389 29.71 16.81 -0.13
N GLN A 390 29.10 15.74 -0.61
CA GLN A 390 29.69 14.40 -0.58
C GLN A 390 29.43 13.64 -1.88
N PRO A 391 30.39 12.86 -2.39
CA PRO A 391 30.20 12.04 -3.59
C PRO A 391 29.36 10.77 -3.31
N GLU A 392 28.89 10.59 -2.08
CA GLU A 392 28.20 9.37 -1.66
C GLU A 392 27.27 9.64 -0.47
N ARG A 393 25.97 9.47 -0.69
CA ARG A 393 24.90 9.64 0.32
C ARG A 393 25.04 8.74 1.54
N SER A 394 25.72 7.60 1.42
CA SER A 394 25.96 6.69 2.55
C SER A 394 27.05 7.18 3.52
N TYR A 395 27.71 8.31 3.26
CA TYR A 395 28.75 8.87 4.12
C TYR A 395 28.17 9.73 5.25
N SER A 396 27.31 9.14 6.10
CA SER A 396 26.56 9.88 7.15
C SER A 396 27.44 10.68 8.11
N GLU A 397 28.60 10.15 8.53
CA GLU A 397 29.54 10.89 9.39
C GLU A 397 30.25 12.05 8.65
N PRO A 398 30.81 11.87 7.44
CA PRO A 398 31.27 13.00 6.62
C PRO A 398 30.18 14.05 6.36
N ILE A 399 28.96 13.63 6.02
CA ILE A 399 27.80 14.50 5.83
C ILE A 399 27.55 15.33 7.10
N ALA A 400 27.45 14.70 8.27
CA ALA A 400 27.28 15.42 9.54
C ALA A 400 28.42 16.42 9.82
N ASN A 401 29.65 16.07 9.45
CA ASN A 401 30.81 16.95 9.62
C ASN A 401 30.76 18.18 8.70
N ASP A 402 30.21 18.07 7.49
CA ASP A 402 30.06 19.21 6.57
C ASP A 402 29.14 20.31 7.12
N PHE A 403 28.22 19.97 8.02
CA PHE A 403 27.40 20.98 8.72
C PHE A 403 28.26 22.01 9.47
N LEU A 404 29.48 21.65 9.91
CA LEU A 404 30.40 22.60 10.52
C LEU A 404 30.88 23.70 9.55
N ALA A 405 30.98 23.39 8.26
CA ALA A 405 31.40 24.34 7.24
C ALA A 405 30.22 25.15 6.69
N ASN A 406 29.03 24.54 6.64
CA ASN A 406 27.84 25.09 6.01
C ASN A 406 26.63 25.10 6.97
N PRO A 407 26.74 25.78 8.12
CA PRO A 407 25.73 25.66 9.16
C PRO A 407 24.43 26.38 8.78
N SER A 408 23.30 25.71 8.99
CA SER A 408 22.00 26.38 9.07
C SER A 408 21.75 26.91 10.49
N ASP A 409 20.88 27.92 10.65
CA ASP A 409 20.52 28.40 11.99
C ASP A 409 19.77 27.32 12.79
N ILE A 410 18.90 26.54 12.12
CA ILE A 410 18.08 25.51 12.74
C ILE A 410 18.25 24.17 12.01
N LEU A 411 18.47 23.10 12.77
CA LEU A 411 18.53 21.73 12.26
C LEU A 411 17.67 20.81 13.14
N ILE A 412 16.68 20.12 12.58
CA ILE A 412 15.79 19.23 13.35
C ILE A 412 15.57 17.91 12.60
N GLY A 413 15.85 16.78 13.23
CA GLY A 413 15.67 15.45 12.64
C GLY A 413 16.11 14.32 13.57
N GLY A 414 16.37 13.15 13.01
CA GLY A 414 17.03 12.02 13.71
C GLY A 414 18.54 11.98 13.43
N GLY A 415 19.21 10.89 13.82
CA GLY A 415 20.62 10.69 13.51
C GLY A 415 21.58 11.38 14.47
N LYS A 416 21.31 11.30 15.77
CA LYS A 416 22.15 11.92 16.82
C LYS A 416 23.54 11.28 16.91
N ASN A 417 23.68 10.00 16.55
CA ASN A 417 24.91 9.24 16.73
C ASN A 417 25.99 9.70 15.73
N GLU A 418 25.58 10.13 14.55
CA GLU A 418 26.40 10.69 13.48
C GLU A 418 27.08 12.01 13.91
N PHE A 419 26.54 12.67 14.95
CA PHE A 419 27.11 13.88 15.56
C PHE A 419 27.86 13.58 16.86
N LYS A 420 27.38 12.65 17.70
CA LYS A 420 27.91 12.44 19.07
C LYS A 420 28.79 11.21 19.23
N SER A 421 28.52 10.14 18.50
CA SER A 421 29.08 8.80 18.71
C SER A 421 29.77 8.30 17.44
N ARG A 422 30.72 9.10 16.98
CA ARG A 422 31.39 8.93 15.68
C ARG A 422 32.59 8.00 15.77
N LYS A 423 32.89 7.32 14.66
CA LYS A 423 34.06 6.44 14.51
C LYS A 423 35.39 7.19 14.65
N ASP A 424 35.42 8.46 14.25
CA ASP A 424 36.60 9.32 14.38
C ASP A 424 36.81 9.89 15.80
N GLY A 425 35.93 9.55 16.75
CA GLY A 425 36.00 10.00 18.14
C GLY A 425 35.62 11.46 18.35
N LYS A 426 35.23 12.21 17.30
CA LYS A 426 34.77 13.59 17.45
C LYS A 426 33.35 13.64 18.01
N ASP A 427 33.09 14.69 18.77
CA ASP A 427 31.76 15.03 19.27
C ASP A 427 31.37 16.39 18.69
N LEU A 428 30.67 16.37 17.56
CA LEU A 428 30.25 17.58 16.85
C LEU A 428 29.27 18.40 17.68
N SER A 429 28.51 17.77 18.59
CA SER A 429 27.57 18.47 19.47
C SER A 429 28.29 19.47 20.39
N LYS A 430 29.47 19.10 20.91
CA LYS A 430 30.31 20.00 21.71
C LYS A 430 30.85 21.16 20.89
N ILE A 431 31.40 20.86 19.71
CA ILE A 431 31.93 21.88 18.78
C ILE A 431 30.83 22.89 18.41
N LEU A 432 29.61 22.42 18.13
CA LEU A 432 28.48 23.27 17.77
C LEU A 432 27.99 24.10 18.97
N THR A 433 28.01 23.52 20.17
CA THR A 433 27.69 24.24 21.41
C THR A 433 28.68 25.37 21.67
N GLU A 434 29.98 25.13 21.49
CA GLU A 434 31.03 26.16 21.59
C GLU A 434 30.87 27.25 20.53
N ARG A 435 30.32 26.90 19.35
CA ARG A 435 29.94 27.85 18.29
C ARG A 435 28.60 28.55 18.54
N GLY A 436 28.02 28.39 19.73
CA GLY A 436 26.82 29.12 20.16
C GLY A 436 25.49 28.48 19.77
N TYR A 437 25.47 27.21 19.33
CA TYR A 437 24.23 26.46 19.15
C TYR A 437 23.71 25.92 20.48
N THR A 438 22.40 25.85 20.61
CA THR A 438 21.77 24.93 21.57
C THR A 438 21.62 23.57 20.90
N PHE A 439 22.29 22.53 21.40
CA PHE A 439 22.16 21.16 20.90
C PHE A 439 21.36 20.30 21.89
N LEU A 440 20.26 19.71 21.45
CA LEU A 440 19.43 18.79 22.23
C LEU A 440 19.25 17.46 21.48
N ASP A 441 19.13 16.37 22.23
CA ASP A 441 18.88 15.03 21.69
C ASP A 441 17.54 14.43 22.16
N LYS A 442 16.63 15.31 22.59
CA LYS A 442 15.28 14.98 23.04
C LYS A 442 14.26 15.94 22.47
N PHE A 443 13.35 15.43 21.66
CA PHE A 443 12.33 16.20 20.97
C PHE A 443 11.38 16.93 21.93
N ASN A 444 11.02 16.28 23.05
CA ASN A 444 10.16 16.88 24.08
C ASN A 444 10.75 18.14 24.74
N SER A 445 12.03 18.45 24.51
CA SER A 445 12.68 19.67 25.00
C SER A 445 12.66 20.83 24.01
N LEU A 446 12.06 20.67 22.82
CA LEU A 446 12.02 21.66 21.73
C LEU A 446 11.50 23.03 22.19
N ASP A 447 10.44 23.05 23.00
CA ASP A 447 9.81 24.29 23.47
C ASP A 447 10.65 25.06 24.48
N THR A 448 11.60 24.40 25.16
CA THR A 448 12.49 25.03 26.14
C THR A 448 13.56 25.93 25.50
N ILE A 449 13.82 25.75 24.20
CA ILE A 449 14.88 26.46 23.49
C ILE A 449 14.53 27.93 23.33
N LYS A 450 15.39 28.82 23.86
CA LYS A 450 15.28 30.27 23.67
C LYS A 450 16.25 30.81 22.62
N ASN A 451 17.31 30.06 22.31
CA ASN A 451 18.33 30.44 21.34
C ASN A 451 17.75 30.46 19.92
N SER A 452 18.24 31.38 19.09
CA SER A 452 17.91 31.46 17.66
C SER A 452 18.66 30.47 16.80
N LYS A 453 19.76 29.90 17.32
CA LYS A 453 20.54 28.84 16.68
C LYS A 453 20.45 27.55 17.48
N PHE A 454 19.88 26.50 16.90
CA PHE A 454 19.70 25.25 17.62
C PHE A 454 19.63 24.02 16.73
N ILE A 455 19.96 22.89 17.33
CA ILE A 455 19.95 21.56 16.72
C ILE A 455 19.18 20.63 17.65
N VAL A 456 18.20 19.91 17.11
CA VAL A 456 17.45 18.88 17.83
C VAL A 456 17.52 17.58 17.04
N LEU A 457 18.32 16.62 17.53
CA LEU A 457 18.46 15.30 16.91
C LEU A 457 17.89 14.21 17.82
N ASP A 458 16.68 13.76 17.52
CA ASP A 458 15.99 12.69 18.25
C ASP A 458 15.50 11.63 17.26
N ASP A 459 15.76 10.36 17.56
CA ASP A 459 15.40 9.24 16.71
C ASP A 459 13.87 8.98 16.70
N ALA A 460 13.10 9.68 17.53
CA ALA A 460 11.66 9.84 17.31
C ALA A 460 11.32 10.27 15.86
N ALA A 461 12.21 11.05 15.21
CA ALA A 461 12.03 11.49 13.83
C ALA A 461 12.02 10.34 12.80
N VAL A 462 12.73 9.23 13.06
CA VAL A 462 12.85 8.09 12.13
C VAL A 462 11.83 6.97 12.43
N VAL A 463 10.93 7.18 13.38
CA VAL A 463 9.80 6.29 13.64
C VAL A 463 8.71 6.58 12.59
N SER A 464 8.01 5.56 12.12
CA SER A 464 6.89 5.77 11.20
C SER A 464 5.66 6.32 11.92
N MET A 465 4.74 6.93 11.20
CA MET A 465 3.43 7.33 11.73
C MET A 465 2.61 6.12 12.19
N LYS A 466 2.80 4.97 11.55
CA LYS A 466 2.19 3.71 11.98
C LYS A 466 2.70 3.26 13.35
N ASP A 467 3.98 3.50 13.63
CA ASP A 467 4.66 3.08 14.86
C ASP A 467 4.71 4.18 15.94
N GLY A 468 4.05 5.32 15.71
CA GLY A 468 3.79 6.33 16.74
C GLY A 468 4.78 7.51 16.81
N ARG A 469 5.29 7.99 15.67
CA ARG A 469 6.11 9.23 15.60
C ARG A 469 5.47 10.46 16.29
N GLY A 470 4.14 10.54 16.31
CA GLY A 470 3.42 11.68 16.88
C GLY A 470 3.45 12.91 15.98
N ASP A 471 3.40 14.11 16.57
CA ASP A 471 3.33 15.40 15.88
C ASP A 471 4.69 16.04 15.60
N PHE A 472 5.71 15.20 15.35
CA PHE A 472 7.10 15.63 15.19
C PHE A 472 7.26 16.74 14.15
N LEU A 473 6.69 16.53 12.96
CA LEU A 473 6.93 17.39 11.81
C LEU A 473 6.27 18.77 11.95
N THR A 474 5.01 18.81 12.39
CA THR A 474 4.24 20.04 12.63
C THR A 474 4.79 20.86 13.81
N LYS A 475 5.20 20.20 14.90
CA LYS A 475 5.87 20.89 16.03
C LYS A 475 7.23 21.46 15.65
N SER A 476 8.02 20.72 14.86
CA SER A 476 9.31 21.20 14.35
C SER A 476 9.14 22.46 13.51
N PHE A 477 8.18 22.45 12.59
CA PHE A 477 7.85 23.60 11.75
C PHE A 477 7.34 24.80 12.56
N ALA A 478 6.44 24.57 13.55
CA ALA A 478 5.96 25.61 14.46
C ALA A 478 7.12 26.28 15.22
N LYS A 479 8.05 25.47 15.74
CA LYS A 479 9.20 25.97 16.47
C LYS A 479 10.14 26.78 15.58
N ALA A 480 10.44 26.27 14.39
CA ALA A 480 11.32 26.94 13.46
C ALA A 480 10.73 28.29 13.05
N THR A 481 9.49 28.31 12.55
CA THR A 481 8.82 29.54 12.10
C THR A 481 8.67 30.57 13.24
N SER A 482 8.23 30.18 14.43
CA SER A 482 8.13 31.09 15.59
C SER A 482 9.48 31.64 16.06
N THR A 483 10.58 30.91 15.84
CA THR A 483 11.93 31.38 16.17
C THR A 483 12.45 32.35 15.11
N LEU A 484 12.26 32.01 13.84
CA LEU A 484 12.71 32.81 12.70
C LEU A 484 11.95 34.14 12.58
N LEU A 485 10.65 34.17 12.89
CA LEU A 485 9.83 35.39 12.91
C LEU A 485 10.28 36.43 13.96
N LYS A 486 11.07 36.06 14.96
CA LYS A 486 11.66 37.02 15.91
C LYS A 486 12.79 37.84 15.29
N SER A 487 13.36 37.37 14.18
CA SER A 487 14.37 38.09 13.42
C SER A 487 13.72 39.08 12.45
N LYS A 488 14.43 40.17 12.15
CA LYS A 488 14.06 41.08 11.04
C LYS A 488 14.55 40.56 9.68
N ASN A 489 15.43 39.57 9.69
CA ASN A 489 15.99 38.99 8.48
C ASN A 489 14.98 38.05 7.82
N PRO A 490 14.97 37.97 6.49
CA PRO A 490 14.19 36.96 5.77
C PRO A 490 14.69 35.55 6.07
N PHE A 491 13.90 34.53 5.73
CA PHE A 491 14.30 33.15 5.98
C PHE A 491 13.97 32.16 4.84
N PHE A 492 14.67 31.03 4.86
CA PHE A 492 14.44 29.86 4.03
C PHE A 492 14.28 28.63 4.94
N ILE A 493 13.21 27.87 4.76
CA ILE A 493 12.99 26.59 5.44
C ILE A 493 12.91 25.51 4.37
N MET A 494 13.68 24.44 4.53
CA MET A 494 13.39 23.15 3.90
C MET A 494 12.87 22.20 4.98
N ALA A 495 11.71 21.60 4.75
CA ALA A 495 11.15 20.58 5.65
C ALA A 495 10.67 19.35 4.87
N GLU A 496 10.97 18.17 5.40
CA GLU A 496 10.78 16.91 4.68
C GLU A 496 9.87 15.92 5.43
N GLY A 497 8.90 15.35 4.72
CA GLY A 497 8.22 14.11 5.10
C GLY A 497 8.90 12.91 4.43
N ALA A 498 9.94 12.37 5.08
CA ALA A 498 10.87 11.41 4.48
C ALA A 498 10.28 10.02 4.24
N GLN A 499 9.30 9.60 5.04
CA GLN A 499 8.91 8.19 5.12
C GLN A 499 7.75 7.80 4.19
N ILE A 500 7.24 8.73 3.37
CA ILE A 500 6.30 8.40 2.27
C ILE A 500 7.01 7.43 1.31
N ASP A 501 8.25 7.75 0.94
CA ASP A 501 9.17 6.91 0.17
C ASP A 501 9.39 5.54 0.81
N TYR A 502 9.62 5.49 2.12
CA TYR A 502 9.82 4.22 2.84
C TYR A 502 8.60 3.31 2.75
N GLY A 503 7.39 3.90 2.79
CA GLY A 503 6.14 3.18 2.53
C GLY A 503 6.08 2.64 1.11
N GLY A 504 6.52 3.43 0.13
CA GLY A 504 6.66 3.05 -1.28
C GLY A 504 7.59 1.86 -1.47
N HIS A 505 8.83 1.92 -0.98
CA HIS A 505 9.81 0.83 -1.05
C HIS A 505 9.35 -0.46 -0.34
N ARG A 506 8.47 -0.35 0.66
CA ARG A 506 7.88 -1.49 1.38
C ARG A 506 6.63 -2.05 0.72
N ASN A 507 6.17 -1.45 -0.39
CA ASN A 507 4.91 -1.78 -1.06
C ASN A 507 3.75 -1.85 -0.06
N ASN A 508 3.67 -0.84 0.82
CA ASN A 508 2.73 -0.80 1.93
C ASN A 508 1.84 0.45 1.88
N VAL A 509 0.57 0.27 1.51
CA VAL A 509 -0.41 1.36 1.37
C VAL A 509 -0.72 2.02 2.70
N GLU A 510 -0.83 1.28 3.81
CA GLU A 510 -1.05 1.88 5.13
C GLU A 510 0.10 2.84 5.49
N TYR A 511 1.34 2.42 5.24
CA TYR A 511 2.52 3.23 5.53
C TYR A 511 2.52 4.51 4.68
N VAL A 512 2.38 4.37 3.35
CA VAL A 512 2.31 5.53 2.43
C VAL A 512 1.21 6.51 2.86
N VAL A 513 0.00 6.01 3.13
CA VAL A 513 -1.14 6.87 3.47
C VAL A 513 -0.91 7.60 4.77
N ARG A 514 -0.48 6.92 5.85
CA ARG A 514 -0.28 7.56 7.15
C ARG A 514 0.78 8.67 7.09
N GLU A 515 1.87 8.43 6.36
CA GLU A 515 2.93 9.43 6.14
C GLU A 515 2.44 10.60 5.29
N MET A 516 1.68 10.33 4.22
CA MET A 516 1.07 11.36 3.39
C MET A 516 0.11 12.25 4.20
N LEU A 517 -0.67 11.68 5.11
CA LEU A 517 -1.59 12.44 5.97
C LEU A 517 -0.87 13.28 7.01
N ASP A 518 0.26 12.80 7.56
CA ASP A 518 1.11 13.62 8.44
C ASP A 518 1.74 14.79 7.69
N PHE A 519 2.24 14.54 6.48
CA PHE A 519 2.78 15.58 5.61
C PHE A 519 1.70 16.61 5.20
N ASP A 520 0.47 16.18 4.91
CA ASP A 520 -0.63 17.11 4.57
C ASP A 520 -1.00 18.04 5.75
N LYS A 521 -0.88 17.58 7.00
CA LYS A 521 -1.06 18.43 8.19
C LYS A 521 0.01 19.54 8.24
N LEU A 522 1.27 19.20 7.91
CA LEU A 522 2.33 20.20 7.76
C LEU A 522 2.00 21.21 6.65
N VAL A 523 1.53 20.73 5.49
CA VAL A 523 1.14 21.60 4.37
C VAL A 523 0.04 22.57 4.80
N GLY A 524 -0.99 22.09 5.51
CA GLY A 524 -2.05 22.92 6.07
C GLY A 524 -1.53 24.01 7.00
N GLN A 525 -0.64 23.65 7.93
CA GLN A 525 0.00 24.58 8.86
C GLN A 525 0.88 25.61 8.13
N ALA A 526 1.58 25.20 7.06
CA ALA A 526 2.39 26.10 6.25
C ALA A 526 1.54 27.08 5.45
N MET A 527 0.39 26.65 4.91
CA MET A 527 -0.55 27.58 4.27
C MET A 527 -1.12 28.60 5.27
N GLU A 528 -1.48 28.15 6.48
CA GLU A 528 -1.91 29.06 7.54
C GLU A 528 -0.82 30.08 7.89
N PHE A 529 0.43 29.63 7.95
CA PHE A 529 1.56 30.52 8.15
C PHE A 529 1.65 31.56 7.03
N VAL A 530 1.53 31.17 5.76
CA VAL A 530 1.57 32.07 4.60
C VAL A 530 0.45 33.11 4.63
N ASP A 531 -0.77 32.70 4.99
CA ASP A 531 -1.91 33.63 5.11
C ASP A 531 -1.67 34.72 6.16
N ASN A 532 -0.96 34.38 7.23
CA ASN A 532 -0.56 35.33 8.29
C ASN A 532 0.75 36.09 7.96
N ASN A 533 1.53 35.63 6.98
CA ASN A 533 2.83 36.20 6.61
C ASN A 533 2.91 36.35 5.08
N PRO A 534 2.21 37.32 4.49
CA PRO A 534 1.88 37.33 3.06
C PRO A 534 3.05 37.67 2.11
N GLU A 535 4.25 37.92 2.65
CA GLU A 535 5.51 38.00 1.89
C GLU A 535 6.27 36.66 1.94
N THR A 536 5.55 35.54 2.05
CA THR A 536 6.11 34.19 2.08
C THR A 536 5.69 33.41 0.83
N LEU A 537 6.63 32.68 0.25
CA LEU A 537 6.42 31.69 -0.80
C LEU A 537 6.45 30.30 -0.18
N LEU A 538 5.39 29.52 -0.34
CA LEU A 538 5.33 28.10 -0.03
C LEU A 538 5.43 27.30 -1.34
N ILE A 539 6.31 26.30 -1.35
CA ILE A 539 6.45 25.31 -2.41
C ILE A 539 6.34 23.94 -1.76
N VAL A 540 5.52 23.06 -2.34
CA VAL A 540 5.39 21.66 -1.92
C VAL A 540 5.63 20.77 -3.13
N THR A 541 6.54 19.82 -3.03
CA THR A 541 6.93 18.92 -4.13
C THR A 541 7.43 17.59 -3.56
N ALA A 542 7.80 16.67 -4.45
CA ALA A 542 8.65 15.54 -4.16
C ALA A 542 9.99 15.65 -4.90
N ASP A 543 10.90 14.75 -4.58
CA ASP A 543 12.16 14.49 -5.27
C ASP A 543 12.02 13.42 -6.38
N HIS A 544 11.17 12.41 -6.18
CA HIS A 544 10.73 11.39 -7.14
C HIS A 544 9.39 10.72 -6.73
N GLU A 545 8.91 9.76 -7.51
CA GLU A 545 7.82 8.83 -7.13
C GLU A 545 8.42 7.49 -6.71
N THR A 546 7.77 6.79 -5.76
CA THR A 546 8.27 5.50 -5.25
C THR A 546 7.21 4.39 -5.27
N GLY A 547 7.62 3.23 -5.82
CA GLY A 547 6.86 1.98 -5.84
C GLY A 547 5.98 1.79 -7.09
N GLY A 548 5.84 2.83 -7.92
CA GLY A 548 4.93 2.82 -9.06
C GLY A 548 3.52 2.43 -8.63
N LEU A 549 3.04 3.08 -7.56
CA LEU A 549 1.77 2.78 -6.91
C LEU A 549 0.61 3.10 -7.86
N SER A 550 -0.23 2.11 -8.13
CA SER A 550 -1.52 2.24 -8.81
C SER A 550 -2.65 2.04 -7.81
N LEU A 551 -3.74 2.80 -7.93
CA LEU A 551 -4.92 2.66 -7.09
C LEU A 551 -5.97 1.83 -7.84
N ILE A 552 -6.23 0.62 -7.35
CA ILE A 552 -7.05 -0.38 -8.06
C ILE A 552 -8.47 -0.51 -7.48
N ASP A 553 -8.71 -0.01 -6.27
CA ASP A 553 -10.03 0.17 -5.65
C ASP A 553 -9.94 1.17 -4.50
N GLY A 554 -11.07 1.68 -4.05
CA GLY A 554 -11.14 2.65 -2.96
C GLY A 554 -12.54 3.20 -2.74
N SER A 555 -12.73 3.83 -1.57
CA SER A 555 -13.96 4.56 -1.27
C SER A 555 -13.64 5.81 -0.48
N ILE A 556 -13.94 6.97 -1.07
CA ILE A 556 -13.83 8.26 -0.41
C ILE A 556 -14.74 8.29 0.83
N GLU A 557 -15.99 7.87 0.72
CA GLU A 557 -16.94 7.88 1.85
C GLU A 557 -16.44 7.05 3.05
N LYS A 558 -15.91 5.85 2.76
CA LYS A 558 -15.44 4.91 3.79
C LYS A 558 -13.99 5.15 4.23
N GLY A 559 -13.23 5.95 3.48
CA GLY A 559 -11.82 6.25 3.75
C GLY A 559 -10.87 5.07 3.51
N TYR A 560 -11.14 4.20 2.53
CA TYR A 560 -10.24 3.08 2.22
C TYR A 560 -9.63 3.17 0.83
N VAL A 561 -8.44 2.59 0.69
CA VAL A 561 -7.65 2.50 -0.53
C VAL A 561 -7.13 1.08 -0.70
N HIS A 562 -7.20 0.56 -1.92
CA HIS A 562 -6.52 -0.67 -2.34
C HIS A 562 -5.56 -0.32 -3.47
N GLY A 563 -4.27 -0.55 -3.24
CA GLY A 563 -3.21 -0.26 -4.19
C GLY A 563 -2.62 -1.51 -4.86
N SER A 564 -1.77 -1.29 -5.85
CA SER A 564 -0.85 -2.29 -6.40
C SER A 564 0.46 -1.59 -6.76
N PHE A 565 1.58 -2.24 -6.48
CA PHE A 565 2.91 -1.70 -6.70
C PHE A 565 3.57 -2.44 -7.87
N SER A 566 4.21 -1.69 -8.77
CA SER A 566 4.90 -2.26 -9.93
C SER A 566 6.39 -2.53 -9.67
N THR A 567 6.95 -1.89 -8.65
CA THR A 567 8.34 -2.03 -8.23
C THR A 567 8.42 -1.79 -6.72
N ASN A 568 9.54 -2.16 -6.10
CA ASN A 568 9.90 -1.75 -4.74
C ASN A 568 10.96 -0.63 -4.76
N ASP A 569 11.07 0.10 -5.87
CA ASP A 569 12.08 1.13 -6.13
C ASP A 569 11.40 2.41 -6.68
N HIS A 570 12.17 3.44 -6.98
CA HIS A 570 11.65 4.68 -7.54
C HIS A 570 11.16 4.50 -8.99
N THR A 571 10.33 5.42 -9.46
CA THR A 571 9.97 5.53 -10.89
C THR A 571 10.29 6.91 -11.46
N ALA A 572 10.30 7.00 -12.79
CA ALA A 572 10.58 8.24 -13.51
C ALA A 572 9.35 9.14 -13.72
N VAL A 573 8.24 8.88 -13.00
CA VAL A 573 7.02 9.67 -13.13
C VAL A 573 7.30 11.11 -12.67
N PRO A 574 6.98 12.14 -13.48
CA PRO A 574 7.09 13.53 -13.04
C PRO A 574 6.25 13.78 -11.78
N VAL A 575 6.83 14.49 -10.82
CA VAL A 575 6.18 14.73 -9.53
C VAL A 575 5.47 16.09 -9.53
N PRO A 576 4.34 16.22 -8.81
CA PRO A 576 3.61 17.48 -8.76
C PRO A 576 4.34 18.53 -7.93
N VAL A 577 4.25 19.78 -8.37
CA VAL A 577 4.70 20.96 -7.62
C VAL A 577 3.49 21.83 -7.32
N PHE A 578 3.23 22.09 -6.04
CA PHE A 578 2.21 23.01 -5.57
C PHE A 578 2.87 24.26 -5.03
N ALA A 579 2.33 25.44 -5.34
CA ALA A 579 2.86 26.70 -4.81
C ALA A 579 1.75 27.63 -4.29
N TYR A 580 2.01 28.26 -3.15
CA TYR A 580 1.09 29.19 -2.51
C TYR A 580 1.82 30.44 -1.98
N GLY A 581 1.12 31.57 -1.94
CA GLY A 581 1.68 32.84 -1.47
C GLY A 581 2.40 33.67 -2.55
N ALA A 582 3.30 34.54 -2.12
CA ALA A 582 3.94 35.54 -2.96
C ALA A 582 4.87 34.89 -4.01
N GLY A 583 4.62 35.16 -5.30
CA GLY A 583 5.42 34.60 -6.40
C GLY A 583 5.07 33.17 -6.81
N ALA A 584 4.02 32.58 -6.25
CA ALA A 584 3.59 31.20 -6.54
C ALA A 584 3.35 30.93 -8.04
N GLN A 585 2.85 31.92 -8.79
CA GLN A 585 2.59 31.81 -10.23
C GLN A 585 3.82 31.41 -11.06
N ASN A 586 5.02 31.59 -10.51
CA ASN A 586 6.27 31.18 -11.15
C ASN A 586 6.48 29.66 -11.18
N PHE A 587 5.62 28.85 -10.55
CA PHE A 587 5.77 27.39 -10.43
C PHE A 587 4.76 26.61 -11.29
N MET A 588 4.05 27.30 -12.19
CA MET A 588 3.17 26.65 -13.18
C MET A 588 3.97 26.02 -14.33
N GLY A 589 3.37 25.01 -14.97
CA GLY A 589 3.90 24.33 -16.14
C GLY A 589 4.71 23.07 -15.81
N VAL A 590 5.37 22.52 -16.82
CA VAL A 590 6.25 21.35 -16.71
C VAL A 590 7.70 21.79 -16.86
N TYR A 591 8.57 21.40 -15.94
CA TYR A 591 9.97 21.85 -15.90
C TYR A 591 10.89 20.83 -15.24
N GLN A 592 12.21 21.03 -15.35
CA GLN A 592 13.20 20.20 -14.63
C GLN A 592 13.21 20.54 -13.13
N ASN A 593 13.49 19.56 -12.26
CA ASN A 593 13.64 19.82 -10.83
C ASN A 593 14.75 20.85 -10.49
N THR A 594 15.75 21.02 -11.36
CA THR A 594 16.75 22.10 -11.26
C THR A 594 16.14 23.50 -11.38
N GLU A 595 15.02 23.64 -12.06
CA GLU A 595 14.36 24.94 -12.20
C GLU A 595 13.68 25.39 -10.90
N ILE A 596 13.40 24.49 -9.94
CA ILE A 596 12.87 24.85 -8.62
C ILE A 596 13.82 25.85 -7.94
N TYR A 597 15.12 25.55 -7.93
CA TYR A 597 16.17 26.46 -7.46
C TYR A 597 16.08 27.81 -8.17
N SER A 598 16.16 27.81 -9.51
CA SER A 598 16.21 29.05 -10.30
C SER A 598 14.94 29.90 -10.15
N ARG A 599 13.77 29.27 -9.99
CA ARG A 599 12.47 29.92 -9.79
C ARG A 599 12.38 30.54 -8.41
N ILE A 600 12.94 29.90 -7.37
CA ILE A 600 13.08 30.50 -6.04
C ILE A 600 13.97 31.75 -6.11
N ILE A 601 15.17 31.63 -6.67
CA ILE A 601 16.13 32.76 -6.78
C ILE A 601 15.50 33.93 -7.56
N LYS A 602 14.85 33.64 -8.69
CA LYS A 602 14.13 34.64 -9.49
C LYS A 602 12.98 35.28 -8.72
N ALA A 603 12.19 34.50 -7.97
CA ALA A 603 11.08 35.04 -7.17
C ALA A 603 11.59 36.00 -6.07
N LEU A 604 12.73 35.68 -5.45
CA LEU A 604 13.40 36.53 -4.47
C LEU A 604 14.10 37.77 -5.09
N SER A 605 14.10 37.90 -6.43
CA SER A 605 14.83 38.94 -7.16
C SER A 605 16.33 38.99 -6.82
N ILE A 606 16.91 37.83 -6.51
CA ILE A 606 18.34 37.70 -6.23
C ILE A 606 19.09 37.58 -7.56
N LYS A 607 20.08 38.45 -7.75
CA LYS A 607 21.01 38.39 -8.89
C LYS A 607 22.18 37.47 -8.59
#